data_AF-A0A7C5JDV2-F1
#
_entry.id   AF-A0A7C5JDV2-F1
#
_cell.length_a   1.000
_cell.length_b   1.000
_cell.length_c   1.000
_cell.angle_alpha   90.00
_cell.angle_beta   90.00
_cell.angle_gamma   90.00
#
_symmetry.space_group_name_H-M   'P 1'
#
loop_
_entity.id
_entity.type
_entity.pdbx_description
1 polymer ?
#
loop_
_entity_poly.entity_id
_entity_poly.type
_entity_poly.pdbx_seq_one_letter_code
_entity_poly.pdbx_strand_id
1 'polypeptide(L)'
;MNHAMRLTLPTSIFQLALIGFFLAALPLAAALVNTFMLIDKLSVQMQLAVRDSSQAVEASRIIMTQVLNMERSTGQYLVLRDPAVLQRYQDQRSQLAKAMGQLETLPLTESLAQRLSQLRQQEEALYRKLREVAGMPAKLPPELPKRLRQEHDLTRLARPIPFEVTQMIAEESNAMTRQVEEVQRQLLWQALGLIPLALILAVVFSILISRPLRRLGAAIRRLGAGELTTAVAVGGPQDIRELSEQLDWLRQRLSELDEQKQAFLHHVSHELKTPLTAIREGVELLREEVVGTLNSEQTEVADILRD
;
A
#
# COMPACT_ATOMS: atom_id res chain seq x y z
N MET A 1 25.90 -35.96 -11.74
CA MET A 1 24.97 -36.06 -10.59
C MET A 1 24.07 -34.83 -10.60
N ASN A 2 22.86 -34.96 -11.16
CA ASN A 2 21.87 -33.88 -11.19
C ASN A 2 20.99 -33.96 -9.93
N HIS A 3 21.19 -33.07 -8.98
CA HIS A 3 20.21 -32.83 -7.91
C HIS A 3 19.07 -31.99 -8.47
N ALA A 4 18.05 -32.66 -9.00
CA ALA A 4 16.74 -32.07 -9.24
C ALA A 4 16.13 -31.73 -7.87
N MET A 5 16.15 -30.44 -7.54
CA MET A 5 15.47 -29.86 -6.38
C MET A 5 13.97 -30.13 -6.55
N ARG A 6 13.47 -31.21 -5.93
CA ARG A 6 12.03 -31.49 -5.84
C ARG A 6 11.43 -30.41 -4.97
N LEU A 7 10.88 -29.36 -5.59
CA LEU A 7 9.95 -28.44 -4.95
C LEU A 7 8.81 -29.29 -4.39
N THR A 8 8.85 -29.56 -3.08
CA THR A 8 7.78 -30.25 -2.37
C THR A 8 6.56 -29.36 -2.44
N LEU A 9 5.64 -29.66 -3.36
CA LEU A 9 4.35 -29.00 -3.42
C LEU A 9 3.72 -29.09 -2.02
N PRO A 10 3.28 -27.97 -1.44
CA PRO A 10 2.64 -27.94 -0.13
C PRO A 10 1.54 -29.00 -0.05
N THR A 11 1.54 -29.73 1.06
CA THR A 11 0.72 -30.93 1.19
C THR A 11 -0.75 -30.56 1.29
N SER A 12 -1.13 -29.49 1.99
CA SER A 12 -2.53 -29.11 2.14
C SER A 12 -2.95 -27.83 1.41
N ILE A 13 -4.21 -27.76 0.96
CA ILE A 13 -4.91 -26.55 0.48
C ILE A 13 -4.81 -25.43 1.52
N PHE A 14 -4.96 -25.75 2.81
CA PHE A 14 -4.86 -24.75 3.87
C PHE A 14 -3.45 -24.15 3.94
N GLN A 15 -2.41 -24.99 3.83
CA GLN A 15 -1.02 -24.52 3.79
C GLN A 15 -0.75 -23.67 2.54
N LEU A 16 -1.29 -24.05 1.38
CA LEU A 16 -1.23 -23.24 0.15
C LEU A 16 -1.88 -21.88 0.31
N ALA A 17 -3.08 -21.86 0.90
CA ALA A 17 -3.81 -20.64 1.17
C ALA A 17 -3.05 -19.75 2.15
N LEU A 18 -2.47 -20.33 3.21
CA LEU A 18 -1.67 -19.60 4.18
C LEU A 18 -0.40 -19.00 3.56
N ILE A 19 0.34 -19.80 2.78
CA ILE A 19 1.55 -19.34 2.08
C ILE A 19 1.18 -18.22 1.11
N GLY A 20 0.14 -18.41 0.29
CA GLY A 20 -0.31 -17.38 -0.65
C GLY A 20 -0.81 -16.11 0.03
N PHE A 21 -1.51 -16.24 1.17
CA PHE A 21 -1.93 -15.12 1.99
C PHE A 21 -0.72 -14.33 2.51
N PHE A 22 0.27 -14.99 3.12
CA PHE A 22 1.47 -14.31 3.60
C PHE A 22 2.32 -13.74 2.46
N LEU A 23 2.41 -14.44 1.32
CA LEU A 23 3.12 -13.95 0.14
C LEU A 23 2.48 -12.68 -0.44
N ALA A 24 1.16 -12.51 -0.33
CA ALA A 24 0.45 -11.31 -0.74
C ALA A 24 0.46 -10.22 0.34
N ALA A 25 0.22 -10.60 1.60
CA ALA A 25 0.03 -9.68 2.71
C ALA A 25 1.33 -9.04 3.19
N LEU A 26 2.45 -9.78 3.22
CA LEU A 26 3.73 -9.25 3.69
C LEU A 26 4.24 -8.09 2.82
N PRO A 27 4.32 -8.21 1.49
CA PRO A 27 4.76 -7.09 0.65
C PRO A 27 3.82 -5.89 0.74
N LEU A 28 2.51 -6.14 0.82
CA LEU A 28 1.51 -5.09 0.96
C LEU A 28 1.66 -4.33 2.29
N ALA A 29 1.80 -5.06 3.41
CA ALA A 29 2.02 -4.47 4.72
C ALA A 29 3.35 -3.71 4.78
N ALA A 30 4.43 -4.29 4.24
CA ALA A 30 5.73 -3.63 4.15
C ALA A 30 5.65 -2.34 3.30
N ALA A 31 4.96 -2.38 2.16
CA ALA A 31 4.75 -1.20 1.31
C ALA A 31 3.95 -0.11 2.04
N LEU A 32 2.88 -0.47 2.77
CA LEU A 32 2.09 0.47 3.57
C LEU A 32 2.93 1.11 4.68
N VAL A 33 3.67 0.31 5.45
CA VAL A 33 4.54 0.82 6.51
C VAL A 33 5.62 1.74 5.94
N ASN A 34 6.26 1.33 4.84
CA ASN A 34 7.25 2.15 4.15
C ASN A 34 6.66 3.48 3.67
N THR A 35 5.46 3.44 3.07
CA THR A 35 4.72 4.63 2.61
C THR A 35 4.43 5.56 3.78
N PHE A 36 3.94 5.02 4.90
CA PHE A 36 3.64 5.79 6.10
C PHE A 36 4.89 6.46 6.66
N MET A 37 6.00 5.72 6.78
CA MET A 37 7.29 6.27 7.25
C MET A 37 7.87 7.34 6.31
N LEU A 38 7.71 7.16 4.99
CA LEU A 38 8.15 8.13 3.98
C LEU A 38 7.35 9.43 4.07
N ILE A 39 6.03 9.33 4.16
CA ILE A 39 5.12 10.49 4.27
C ILE A 39 5.35 11.23 5.59
N ASP A 40 5.50 10.51 6.70
CA ASP A 40 5.70 11.12 8.02
C ASP A 40 7.00 11.93 8.09
N LYS A 41 8.12 11.34 7.64
CA LYS A 41 9.42 12.03 7.57
C LYS A 41 9.36 13.28 6.70
N LEU A 42 8.75 13.16 5.52
CA LEU A 42 8.59 14.25 4.57
C LEU A 42 7.69 15.37 5.13
N SER A 43 6.62 15.00 5.85
CA SER A 43 5.70 15.94 6.48
C SER A 43 6.38 16.73 7.60
N VAL A 44 7.12 16.06 8.49
CA VAL A 44 7.87 16.72 9.56
C VAL A 44 8.93 17.67 9.00
N GLN A 45 9.68 17.24 7.97
CA GLN A 45 10.66 18.10 7.31
C GLN A 45 10.01 19.33 6.66
N MET A 46 8.90 19.16 5.95
CA MET A 46 8.17 20.30 5.37
C MET A 46 7.66 21.27 6.43
N GLN A 47 7.12 20.77 7.55
CA GLN A 47 6.64 21.64 8.62
C GLN A 47 7.76 22.47 9.25
N LEU A 48 8.92 21.86 9.49
CA LEU A 48 10.11 22.55 10.00
C LEU A 48 10.61 23.58 8.98
N ALA A 49 10.74 23.21 7.71
CA ALA A 49 11.17 24.11 6.65
C ALA A 49 10.24 25.32 6.44
N VAL A 50 8.93 25.11 6.48
CA VAL A 50 7.95 26.20 6.38
C VAL A 50 8.06 27.15 7.57
N ARG A 51 8.23 26.60 8.78
CA ARG A 51 8.43 27.39 9.99
C ARG A 51 9.71 28.21 9.91
N ASP A 52 10.82 27.60 9.55
CA ASP A 52 12.14 28.25 9.44
C ASP A 52 12.12 29.31 8.34
N SER A 53 11.51 29.02 7.19
CA SER A 53 11.29 29.98 6.11
C SER A 53 10.50 31.20 6.56
N SER A 54 9.40 30.99 7.30
CA SER A 54 8.60 32.09 7.84
C SER A 54 9.39 32.93 8.83
N GLN A 55 10.19 32.30 9.71
CA GLN A 55 11.03 33.01 10.66
C GLN A 55 12.14 33.80 9.96
N ALA A 56 12.77 33.24 8.93
CA ALA A 56 13.80 33.91 8.16
C ALA A 56 13.26 35.15 7.43
N VAL A 57 12.10 35.03 6.78
CA VAL A 57 11.45 36.15 6.09
C VAL A 57 11.11 37.26 7.07
N GLU A 58 10.53 36.92 8.23
CA GLU A 58 10.17 37.92 9.24
C GLU A 58 11.40 38.63 9.81
N ALA A 59 12.43 37.87 10.19
CA ALA A 59 13.69 38.44 10.67
C ALA A 59 14.33 39.36 9.62
N SER A 60 14.33 38.98 8.34
CA SER A 60 14.86 39.81 7.25
C SER A 60 14.11 41.14 7.08
N ARG A 61 12.77 41.13 7.26
CA ARG A 61 11.93 42.32 7.21
C ARG A 61 12.20 43.25 8.40
N ILE A 62 12.36 42.67 9.60
CA ILE A 62 12.73 43.42 10.79
C ILE A 62 14.11 44.06 10.61
N ILE A 63 15.10 43.32 10.13
CA ILE A 63 16.46 43.85 9.85
C ILE A 63 16.36 45.06 8.92
N MET A 64 15.67 44.93 7.78
CA MET A 64 15.49 46.04 6.83
C MET A 64 14.83 47.25 7.49
N THR A 65 13.73 47.03 8.22
CA THR A 65 12.96 48.11 8.85
C THR A 65 13.79 48.84 9.91
N GLN A 66 14.52 48.09 10.75
CA GLN A 66 15.35 48.69 11.78
C GLN A 66 16.54 49.44 11.21
N VAL A 67 17.19 48.92 10.17
CA VAL A 67 18.28 49.62 9.48
C VAL A 67 17.83 50.98 8.93
N LEU A 68 16.67 51.03 8.27
CA LEU A 68 16.09 52.29 7.79
C LEU A 68 15.72 53.24 8.94
N ASN A 69 15.23 52.72 10.07
CA ASN A 69 14.94 53.52 11.26
C ASN A 69 16.21 54.08 11.90
N MET A 70 17.27 53.29 11.95
CA MET A 70 18.57 53.64 12.54
C MET A 70 19.28 54.71 11.72
N GLU A 71 19.25 54.63 10.39
CA GLU A 71 19.80 55.67 9.52
C GLU A 71 19.04 57.00 9.66
N ARG A 72 17.70 56.94 9.76
CA ARG A 72 16.89 58.13 10.05
C ARG A 72 17.23 58.74 11.41
N SER A 73 17.32 57.91 12.45
CA SER A 73 17.65 58.36 13.82
C SER A 73 19.07 58.93 13.90
N THR A 74 20.02 58.34 13.18
CA THR A 74 21.40 58.85 13.01
C THR A 74 21.37 60.26 12.42
N GLY A 75 20.66 60.45 11.30
CA GLY A 75 20.52 61.77 10.67
C GLY A 75 19.87 62.80 11.59
N GLN A 76 18.79 62.42 12.28
CA GLN A 76 18.09 63.29 13.24
C GLN A 76 18.98 63.67 14.42
N TYR A 77 19.74 62.74 14.99
CA TYR A 77 20.61 63.00 16.13
C TYR A 77 21.75 63.96 15.78
N LEU A 78 22.34 63.81 14.59
CA LEU A 78 23.39 64.71 14.11
C LEU A 78 22.92 66.16 13.93
N VAL A 79 21.61 66.37 13.70
CA VAL A 79 21.01 67.72 13.53
C VAL A 79 20.48 68.27 14.86
N LEU A 80 19.67 67.48 15.58
CA LEU A 80 18.93 67.93 16.76
C LEU A 80 19.73 67.82 18.06
N ARG A 81 20.73 66.93 18.12
CA ARG A 81 21.53 66.61 19.32
C ARG A 81 20.70 66.18 20.54
N ASP A 82 19.47 65.70 20.32
CA ASP A 82 18.53 65.29 21.37
C ASP A 82 18.88 63.90 21.93
N PRO A 83 19.15 63.74 23.24
CA PRO A 83 19.40 62.45 23.88
C PRO A 83 18.29 61.42 23.67
N ALA A 84 17.03 61.85 23.52
CA ALA A 84 15.91 60.93 23.27
C ALA A 84 16.01 60.24 21.89
N VAL A 85 16.65 60.88 20.90
CA VAL A 85 16.93 60.25 19.59
C VAL A 85 18.01 59.18 19.74
N LEU A 86 19.04 59.42 20.55
CA LEU A 86 20.10 58.43 20.81
C LEU A 86 19.55 57.21 21.56
N GLN A 87 18.62 57.40 22.50
CA GLN A 87 17.94 56.29 23.17
C GLN A 87 17.13 55.45 22.17
N ARG A 88 16.35 56.10 21.29
CA ARG A 88 15.61 55.39 20.23
C ARG A 88 16.53 54.59 19.30
N TYR A 89 17.72 55.12 18.98
CA TYR A 89 18.72 54.39 18.20
C TYR A 89 19.19 53.13 18.94
N GLN A 90 19.43 53.21 20.25
CA GLN A 90 19.82 52.03 21.05
C GLN A 90 18.72 50.96 21.11
N ASP A 91 17.45 51.38 21.21
CA ASP A 91 16.31 50.46 21.18
C ASP A 91 16.21 49.75 19.82
N GLN A 92 16.35 50.51 18.72
CA GLN A 92 16.38 49.97 17.35
C GLN A 92 17.56 49.00 17.15
N ARG A 93 18.73 49.34 17.69
CA ARG A 93 19.93 48.48 17.68
C ARG A 93 19.68 47.15 18.38
N SER A 94 19.03 47.17 19.55
CA SER A 94 18.66 45.95 20.29
C SER A 94 17.70 45.08 19.48
N GLN A 95 16.71 45.68 18.82
CA GLN A 95 15.78 44.96 17.94
C GLN A 95 16.48 44.38 16.71
N LEU A 96 17.39 45.13 16.09
CA LEU A 96 18.23 44.66 15.00
C LEU A 96 19.10 43.46 15.42
N ALA A 97 19.77 43.54 16.57
CA ALA A 97 20.58 42.45 17.10
C ALA A 97 19.76 41.18 17.36
N LYS A 98 18.54 41.31 17.89
CA LYS A 98 17.61 40.19 18.08
C LYS A 98 17.21 39.55 16.76
N ALA A 99 16.85 40.35 15.75
CA ALA A 99 16.46 39.84 14.43
C ALA A 99 17.63 39.16 13.70
N MET A 100 18.84 39.73 13.77
CA MET A 100 20.05 39.07 13.24
C MET A 100 20.35 37.77 13.99
N GLY A 101 20.19 37.75 15.31
CA GLY A 101 20.36 36.54 16.12
C GLY A 101 19.35 35.44 15.78
N GLN A 102 18.10 35.78 15.49
CA GLN A 102 17.10 34.81 15.01
C GLN A 102 17.51 34.22 13.66
N LEU A 103 17.97 35.05 12.73
CA LEU A 103 18.43 34.59 11.42
C LEU A 103 19.68 33.70 11.53
N GLU A 104 20.60 34.01 12.46
CA GLU A 104 21.82 33.23 12.74
C GLU A 104 21.56 31.84 13.34
N THR A 105 20.37 31.58 13.89
CA THR A 105 20.02 30.22 14.36
C THR A 105 19.63 29.26 13.24
N LEU A 106 19.36 29.80 12.04
CA LEU A 106 18.95 29.03 10.88
C LEU A 106 20.17 28.60 10.04
N PRO A 107 20.05 27.55 9.20
CA PRO A 107 21.11 27.15 8.29
C PRO A 107 21.31 28.21 7.19
N LEU A 108 22.20 29.17 7.44
CA LEU A 108 22.49 30.28 6.53
C LEU A 108 23.48 29.90 5.43
N THR A 109 23.25 30.45 4.23
CA THR A 109 24.29 30.51 3.19
C THR A 109 25.49 31.31 3.67
N GLU A 110 26.69 30.92 3.25
CA GLU A 110 27.94 31.59 3.62
C GLU A 110 27.92 33.10 3.29
N SER A 111 27.31 33.48 2.16
CA SER A 111 27.15 34.89 1.75
C SER A 111 26.32 35.70 2.76
N LEU A 112 25.22 35.11 3.23
CA LEU A 112 24.28 35.75 4.14
C LEU A 112 24.90 35.90 5.53
N ALA A 113 25.58 34.87 6.02
CA ALA A 113 26.34 34.92 7.27
C ALA A 113 27.43 36.00 7.25
N GLN A 114 28.21 36.07 6.16
CA GLN A 114 29.20 37.12 5.97
C GLN A 114 28.55 38.52 5.96
N ARG A 115 27.43 38.68 5.27
CA ARG A 115 26.72 39.97 5.20
C ARG A 115 26.16 40.43 6.54
N LEU A 116 25.59 39.52 7.34
CA LEU A 116 25.14 39.81 8.71
C LEU A 116 26.31 40.23 9.60
N SER A 117 27.46 39.56 9.47
CA SER A 117 28.67 39.94 10.20
C SER A 117 29.18 41.34 9.82
N GLN A 118 29.17 41.67 8.52
CA GLN A 118 29.54 43.01 8.03
C GLN A 118 28.57 44.08 8.51
N LEU A 119 27.26 43.79 8.48
CA LEU A 119 26.23 44.71 8.98
C LEU A 119 26.43 44.98 10.47
N ARG A 120 26.68 43.93 11.28
CA ARG A 120 26.97 44.05 12.71
C ARG A 120 28.22 44.89 12.98
N GLN A 121 29.31 44.65 12.24
CA GLN A 121 30.55 45.41 12.40
C GLN A 121 30.39 46.89 12.02
N GLN A 122 29.69 47.19 10.92
CA GLN A 122 29.43 48.57 10.49
C GLN A 122 28.51 49.32 11.45
N GLU A 123 27.47 48.65 11.96
CA GLU A 123 26.57 49.20 12.97
C GLU A 123 27.35 49.56 14.24
N GLU A 124 28.21 48.66 14.72
CA GLU A 124 29.00 48.90 15.93
C GLU A 124 30.04 50.03 15.76
N ALA A 125 30.62 50.16 14.56
CA ALA A 125 31.49 51.29 14.23
C ALA A 125 30.71 52.61 14.20
N LEU A 126 29.51 52.63 13.62
CA LEU A 126 28.63 53.81 13.59
C LEU A 126 28.21 54.22 15.01
N TYR A 127 27.79 53.27 15.85
CA TYR A 127 27.40 53.54 17.22
C TYR A 127 28.55 54.13 18.06
N ARG A 128 29.78 53.63 17.89
CA ARG A 128 30.97 54.21 18.54
C ARG A 128 31.18 55.67 18.14
N LYS A 129 31.12 55.99 16.84
CA LYS A 129 31.22 57.36 16.34
C LYS A 129 30.08 58.26 16.84
N LEU A 130 28.85 57.76 16.92
CA LEU A 130 27.71 58.51 17.48
C LEU A 130 27.92 58.88 18.95
N ARG A 131 28.51 57.96 19.73
CA ARG A 131 28.84 58.20 21.14
C ARG A 131 29.98 59.20 21.31
N GLU A 132 30.99 59.17 20.44
CA GLU A 132 32.05 60.20 20.41
C GLU A 132 31.47 61.58 20.09
N VAL A 133 30.57 61.65 19.10
CA VAL A 133 29.87 62.87 18.71
C VAL A 133 29.02 63.43 19.87
N ALA A 134 28.46 62.59 20.74
CA ALA A 134 27.75 63.02 21.94
C ALA A 134 28.63 63.83 22.93
N GLY A 135 29.95 63.60 22.92
CA GLY A 135 30.92 64.35 23.73
C GLY A 135 31.47 65.63 23.07
N MET A 136 31.10 65.92 21.82
CA MET A 136 31.57 67.09 21.07
C MET A 136 30.70 68.34 21.31
N PRO A 137 31.24 69.56 21.11
CA PRO A 137 30.45 70.79 21.18
C PRO A 137 29.26 70.82 20.20
N ALA A 138 28.26 71.66 20.50
CA ALA A 138 26.97 71.68 19.79
C ALA A 138 27.10 71.99 18.28
N LYS A 139 28.11 72.78 17.87
CA LYS A 139 28.42 73.05 16.46
C LYS A 139 29.36 71.97 15.89
N LEU A 140 28.78 71.07 15.10
CA LEU A 140 29.53 70.07 14.34
C LEU A 140 30.13 70.66 13.06
N PRO A 141 31.26 70.11 12.57
CA PRO A 141 31.74 70.39 11.22
C PRO A 141 30.65 70.04 10.19
N PRO A 142 30.38 70.92 9.20
CA PRO A 142 29.30 70.72 8.23
C PRO A 142 29.48 69.46 7.35
N GLU A 143 30.72 68.97 7.21
CA GLU A 143 31.05 67.76 6.46
C GLU A 143 30.82 66.46 7.24
N LEU A 144 30.79 66.50 8.57
CA LEU A 144 30.71 65.28 9.40
C LEU A 144 29.42 64.48 9.16
N PRO A 145 28.22 65.09 9.06
CA PRO A 145 26.99 64.35 8.80
C PRO A 145 26.90 63.73 7.40
N LYS A 146 27.62 64.29 6.42
CA LYS A 146 27.69 63.73 5.06
C LYS A 146 28.68 62.57 5.01
N ARG A 147 29.87 62.73 5.59
CA ARG A 147 30.90 61.68 5.68
C ARG A 147 30.41 60.47 6.47
N LEU A 148 29.77 60.68 7.63
CA LEU A 148 29.23 59.58 8.44
C LEU A 148 28.19 58.74 7.67
N ARG A 149 27.31 59.39 6.91
CA ARG A 149 26.31 58.72 6.06
C ARG A 149 26.92 57.96 4.89
N GLN A 150 27.98 58.49 4.28
CA GLN A 150 28.67 57.82 3.17
C GLN A 150 29.54 56.63 3.64
N GLU A 151 30.16 56.75 4.82
CA GLU A 151 31.02 55.69 5.37
C GLU A 151 30.25 54.52 5.98
N HIS A 152 29.02 54.74 6.49
CA HIS A 152 28.23 53.72 7.23
C HIS A 152 26.81 53.62 6.65
N ASP A 153 26.72 53.35 5.34
CA ASP A 153 25.47 53.02 4.67
C ASP A 153 25.07 51.58 5.02
N LEU A 154 24.31 51.46 6.11
CA LEU A 154 23.78 50.20 6.60
C LEU A 154 22.72 49.65 5.65
N THR A 155 21.95 50.54 5.00
CA THR A 155 20.93 50.18 4.02
C THR A 155 21.54 49.42 2.83
N ARG A 156 22.73 49.79 2.36
CA ARG A 156 23.44 49.07 1.29
C ARG A 156 23.75 47.61 1.67
N LEU A 157 24.08 47.36 2.94
CA LEU A 157 24.36 46.01 3.45
C LEU A 157 23.07 45.24 3.75
N ALA A 158 22.02 45.91 4.20
CA ALA A 158 20.75 45.28 4.54
C ALA A 158 19.84 45.02 3.33
N ARG A 159 19.95 45.84 2.27
CA ARG A 159 19.07 45.76 1.08
C ARG A 159 19.04 44.37 0.42
N PRO A 160 20.17 43.66 0.24
CA PRO A 160 20.16 42.34 -0.36
C PRO A 160 19.60 41.23 0.55
N ILE A 161 19.53 41.44 1.87
CA ILE A 161 19.21 40.38 2.84
C ILE A 161 17.85 39.71 2.56
N PRO A 162 16.72 40.42 2.38
CA PRO A 162 15.44 39.77 2.09
C PRO A 162 15.44 38.98 0.78
N PHE A 163 16.21 39.44 -0.21
CA PHE A 163 16.34 38.74 -1.50
C PHE A 163 17.17 37.46 -1.35
N GLU A 164 18.32 37.51 -0.67
CA GLU A 164 19.15 36.34 -0.40
C GLU A 164 18.39 35.30 0.45
N VAL A 165 17.63 35.74 1.46
CA VAL A 165 16.75 34.85 2.25
C VAL A 165 15.69 34.19 1.37
N THR A 166 15.04 34.95 0.49
CA THR A 166 14.02 34.39 -0.41
C THR A 166 14.63 33.40 -1.41
N GLN A 167 15.83 33.66 -1.91
CA GLN A 167 16.55 32.73 -2.80
C GLN A 167 16.94 31.44 -2.08
N MET A 168 17.48 31.53 -0.87
CA MET A 168 17.80 30.37 -0.04
C MET A 168 16.58 29.47 0.17
N ILE A 169 15.43 30.06 0.52
CA ILE A 169 14.16 29.33 0.67
C ILE A 169 13.71 28.70 -0.65
N ALA A 170 13.87 29.40 -1.78
CA ALA A 170 13.50 28.87 -3.08
C ALA A 170 14.38 27.68 -3.49
N GLU A 171 15.69 27.72 -3.22
CA GLU A 171 16.61 26.61 -3.46
C GLU A 171 16.26 25.40 -2.59
N GLU A 172 15.99 25.61 -1.30
CA GLU A 172 15.57 24.57 -0.37
C GLU A 172 14.23 23.93 -0.80
N SER A 173 13.24 24.75 -1.15
CA SER A 173 11.92 24.30 -1.63
C SER A 173 12.02 23.49 -2.94
N ASN A 174 12.89 23.90 -3.87
CA ASN A 174 13.15 23.16 -5.09
C ASN A 174 13.82 21.80 -4.81
N ALA A 175 14.75 21.75 -3.85
CA ALA A 175 15.35 20.48 -3.43
C ALA A 175 14.31 19.54 -2.79
N MET A 176 13.40 20.07 -1.97
CA MET A 176 12.29 19.30 -1.39
C MET A 176 11.33 18.77 -2.46
N THR A 177 11.00 19.58 -3.46
CA THR A 177 10.12 19.17 -4.56
C THR A 177 10.71 17.97 -5.32
N ARG A 178 12.02 17.96 -5.58
CA ARG A 178 12.71 16.82 -6.19
C ARG A 178 12.64 15.57 -5.31
N GLN A 179 12.79 15.71 -4.00
CA GLN A 179 12.63 14.57 -3.07
C GLN A 179 11.19 14.02 -3.11
N VAL A 180 10.17 14.88 -3.18
CA VAL A 180 8.77 14.44 -3.34
C VAL A 180 8.60 13.62 -4.62
N GLU A 181 9.16 14.06 -5.74
CA GLU A 181 9.10 13.34 -7.02
C GLU A 181 9.80 11.97 -6.95
N GLU A 182 10.94 11.88 -6.24
CA GLU A 182 11.63 10.61 -6.01
C GLU A 182 10.80 9.64 -5.18
N VAL A 183 10.18 10.13 -4.10
CA VAL A 183 9.27 9.33 -3.26
C VAL A 183 8.07 8.86 -4.06
N GLN A 184 7.42 9.73 -4.83
CA GLN A 184 6.30 9.36 -5.70
C GLN A 184 6.71 8.28 -6.72
N ARG A 185 7.88 8.42 -7.35
CA ARG A 185 8.40 7.41 -8.28
C ARG A 185 8.65 6.07 -7.60
N GLN A 186 9.20 6.07 -6.39
CA GLN A 186 9.37 4.83 -5.60
C GLN A 186 8.02 4.17 -5.29
N LEU A 187 7.01 4.95 -4.88
CA LEU A 187 5.66 4.44 -4.63
C LEU A 187 5.02 3.84 -5.88
N LEU A 188 5.21 4.47 -7.05
CA LEU A 188 4.73 3.92 -8.33
C LEU A 188 5.38 2.58 -8.65
N TRP A 189 6.70 2.44 -8.46
CA TRP A 189 7.39 1.16 -8.67
C TRP A 189 6.94 0.08 -7.68
N GLN A 190 6.68 0.45 -6.42
CA GLN A 190 6.11 -0.48 -5.42
C GLN A 190 4.72 -0.95 -5.83
N ALA A 191 3.83 -0.03 -6.20
CA ALA A 191 2.49 -0.36 -6.68
C ALA A 191 2.53 -1.23 -7.95
N LEU A 192 3.42 -0.89 -8.89
CA LEU A 192 3.61 -1.65 -10.13
C LEU A 192 4.16 -3.05 -9.87
N GLY A 193 4.94 -3.27 -8.81
CA GLY A 193 5.42 -4.60 -8.40
C GLY A 193 4.33 -5.48 -7.76
N LEU A 194 3.33 -4.89 -7.11
CA LEU A 194 2.22 -5.60 -6.47
C LEU A 194 1.22 -6.20 -7.47
N ILE A 195 0.99 -5.53 -8.61
CA ILE A 195 0.07 -6.01 -9.67
C ILE A 195 0.49 -7.37 -10.25
N PRO A 196 1.72 -7.56 -10.79
CA PRO A 196 2.13 -8.84 -11.34
C PRO A 196 2.21 -9.92 -10.25
N LEU A 197 2.58 -9.56 -9.01
CA LEU A 197 2.54 -10.50 -7.89
C LEU A 197 1.12 -11.04 -7.65
N ALA A 198 0.12 -10.15 -7.61
CA ALA A 198 -1.27 -10.55 -7.46
C ALA A 198 -1.75 -11.41 -8.64
N LEU A 199 -1.34 -11.08 -9.87
CA LEU A 199 -1.70 -11.82 -11.07
C LEU A 199 -1.08 -13.23 -11.09
N ILE A 200 0.20 -13.35 -10.72
CA ILE A 200 0.90 -14.64 -10.56
C ILE A 200 0.20 -15.48 -9.51
N LEU A 201 -0.10 -14.91 -8.33
CA LEU A 201 -0.83 -15.61 -7.29
C LEU A 201 -2.20 -16.09 -7.79
N ALA A 202 -2.99 -15.24 -8.45
CA ALA A 202 -4.28 -15.63 -9.01
C ALA A 202 -4.18 -16.81 -10.00
N VAL A 203 -3.18 -16.80 -10.87
CA VAL A 203 -2.92 -17.91 -11.81
C VAL A 203 -2.53 -19.19 -11.07
N VAL A 204 -1.63 -19.10 -10.09
CA VAL A 204 -1.19 -20.24 -9.28
C VAL A 204 -2.36 -20.86 -8.52
N PHE A 205 -3.18 -20.06 -7.84
CA PHE A 205 -4.37 -20.53 -7.13
C PHE A 205 -5.41 -21.13 -8.10
N SER A 206 -5.60 -20.55 -9.28
CA SER A 206 -6.50 -21.08 -10.31
C SER A 206 -6.07 -22.47 -10.79
N ILE A 207 -4.77 -22.70 -10.99
CA ILE A 207 -4.24 -23.98 -11.46
C ILE A 207 -4.22 -25.03 -10.34
N LEU A 208 -3.84 -24.66 -9.11
CA LEU A 208 -3.66 -25.61 -8.01
C LEU A 208 -4.96 -25.97 -7.27
N ILE A 209 -5.96 -25.08 -7.25
CA ILE A 209 -7.19 -25.28 -6.47
C ILE A 209 -8.42 -25.28 -7.38
N SER A 210 -8.65 -24.20 -8.13
CA SER A 210 -9.90 -24.05 -8.90
C SER A 210 -10.06 -25.10 -10.01
N ARG A 211 -8.99 -25.42 -10.74
CA ARG A 211 -9.02 -26.44 -11.80
C ARG A 211 -9.32 -27.86 -11.27
N PRO A 212 -8.60 -28.39 -10.26
CA PRO A 212 -8.91 -29.69 -9.69
C PRO A 212 -10.32 -29.78 -9.09
N LEU A 213 -10.77 -28.73 -8.40
CA LEU A 213 -12.11 -28.70 -7.81
C LEU A 213 -13.21 -28.78 -8.87
N ARG A 214 -13.04 -28.07 -10.00
CA ARG A 214 -13.95 -28.19 -11.16
C ARG A 214 -13.96 -29.60 -11.76
N ARG A 215 -12.81 -30.29 -11.80
CA ARG A 215 -12.72 -31.67 -12.28
C ARG A 215 -13.41 -32.66 -11.34
N LEU A 216 -13.23 -32.52 -10.02
CA LEU A 216 -13.97 -33.31 -9.04
C LEU A 216 -15.48 -33.07 -9.16
N GLY A 217 -15.91 -31.81 -9.27
CA GLY A 217 -17.33 -31.49 -9.49
C GLY A 217 -17.91 -32.08 -10.79
N ALA A 218 -17.10 -32.17 -11.85
CA ALA A 218 -17.50 -32.87 -13.06
C ALA A 218 -17.60 -34.39 -12.86
N ALA A 219 -16.66 -35.00 -12.13
CA ALA A 219 -16.71 -36.43 -11.79
C ALA A 219 -17.95 -36.79 -10.96
N ILE A 220 -18.28 -35.99 -9.94
CA ILE A 220 -19.49 -36.19 -9.12
C ILE A 220 -20.75 -36.17 -9.98
N ARG A 221 -20.87 -35.21 -10.91
CA ARG A 221 -22.02 -35.15 -11.84
C ARG A 221 -22.14 -36.40 -12.70
N ARG A 222 -21.02 -36.97 -13.14
CA ARG A 222 -20.99 -38.20 -13.94
C ARG A 222 -21.41 -39.42 -13.11
N LEU A 223 -20.91 -39.54 -11.88
CA LEU A 223 -21.38 -40.57 -10.94
C LEU A 223 -22.90 -40.47 -10.71
N GLY A 224 -23.42 -39.26 -10.50
CA GLY A 224 -24.85 -39.03 -10.31
C GLY A 224 -25.72 -39.34 -11.53
N ALA A 225 -25.13 -39.34 -12.74
CA ALA A 225 -25.79 -39.75 -13.98
C ALA A 225 -25.71 -41.27 -14.25
N GLY A 226 -25.07 -42.05 -13.37
CA GLY A 226 -24.87 -43.50 -13.56
C GLY A 226 -23.66 -43.88 -14.42
N GLU A 227 -22.80 -42.92 -14.80
CA GLU A 227 -21.57 -43.22 -15.54
C GLU A 227 -20.47 -43.75 -14.62
N LEU A 228 -20.49 -45.05 -14.33
CA LEU A 228 -19.58 -45.70 -13.36
C LEU A 228 -18.27 -46.25 -13.98
N THR A 229 -18.10 -46.15 -15.30
CA THR A 229 -16.97 -46.79 -16.01
C THR A 229 -15.67 -45.99 -15.99
N THR A 230 -15.72 -44.68 -15.75
CA THR A 230 -14.53 -43.82 -15.83
C THR A 230 -13.91 -43.59 -14.45
N ALA A 231 -12.64 -43.95 -14.28
CA ALA A 231 -11.89 -43.74 -13.04
C ALA A 231 -11.79 -42.24 -12.67
N VAL A 232 -11.88 -41.94 -11.37
CA VAL A 232 -11.72 -40.58 -10.84
C VAL A 232 -10.27 -40.34 -10.45
N ALA A 233 -9.48 -39.78 -11.36
CA ALA A 233 -8.08 -39.42 -11.12
C ALA A 233 -7.87 -37.91 -11.28
N VAL A 234 -7.95 -37.18 -10.16
CA VAL A 234 -7.70 -35.73 -10.12
C VAL A 234 -6.40 -35.45 -9.36
N GLY A 235 -5.41 -34.91 -10.06
CA GLY A 235 -4.16 -34.42 -9.45
C GLY A 235 -4.35 -33.10 -8.70
N GLY A 236 -3.51 -32.83 -7.70
CA GLY A 236 -3.56 -31.61 -6.91
C GLY A 236 -2.83 -31.75 -5.56
N PRO A 237 -3.10 -30.82 -4.63
CA PRO A 237 -2.69 -30.94 -3.21
C PRO A 237 -3.16 -32.26 -2.59
N GLN A 238 -2.58 -32.67 -1.46
CA GLN A 238 -2.92 -33.90 -0.75
C GLN A 238 -4.43 -34.00 -0.47
N ASP A 239 -5.08 -32.93 0.02
CA ASP A 239 -6.52 -32.96 0.31
C ASP A 239 -7.37 -33.26 -0.94
N ILE A 240 -6.97 -32.73 -2.11
CA ILE A 240 -7.66 -32.99 -3.38
C ILE A 240 -7.44 -34.43 -3.84
N ARG A 241 -6.22 -34.96 -3.67
CA ARG A 241 -5.90 -36.34 -4.04
C ARG A 241 -6.65 -37.34 -3.16
N GLU A 242 -6.67 -37.10 -1.85
CA GLU A 242 -7.41 -37.90 -0.88
C GLU A 242 -8.91 -37.91 -1.22
N LEU A 243 -9.48 -36.74 -1.55
CA LEU A 243 -10.87 -36.66 -2.00
C LEU A 243 -11.12 -37.38 -3.34
N SER A 244 -10.15 -37.33 -4.27
CA SER A 244 -10.22 -38.08 -5.53
C SER A 244 -10.23 -39.59 -5.30
N GLU A 245 -9.39 -40.08 -4.40
CA GLU A 245 -9.31 -41.50 -4.02
C GLU A 245 -10.60 -41.97 -3.34
N GLN A 246 -11.14 -41.18 -2.41
CA GLN A 246 -12.43 -41.45 -1.78
C GLN A 246 -13.59 -41.48 -2.80
N LEU A 247 -13.58 -40.56 -3.78
CA LEU A 247 -14.60 -40.52 -4.82
C LEU A 247 -14.49 -41.70 -5.80
N ASP A 248 -13.27 -42.16 -6.12
CA ASP A 248 -13.09 -43.37 -6.93
C ASP A 248 -13.50 -44.64 -6.18
N TRP A 249 -13.20 -44.72 -4.88
CA TRP A 249 -13.69 -45.81 -4.03
C TRP A 249 -15.22 -45.87 -4.03
N LEU A 250 -15.89 -44.72 -3.90
CA LEU A 250 -17.36 -44.65 -3.98
C LEU A 250 -17.88 -45.10 -5.35
N ARG A 251 -17.21 -44.70 -6.44
CA ARG A 251 -17.55 -45.14 -7.81
C ARG A 251 -17.46 -46.66 -7.93
N GLN A 252 -16.38 -47.28 -7.45
CA GLN A 252 -16.19 -48.74 -7.48
C GLN A 252 -17.31 -49.43 -6.71
N ARG A 253 -17.62 -48.94 -5.51
CA ARG A 253 -18.68 -49.52 -4.68
C ARG A 253 -20.07 -49.42 -5.32
N LEU A 254 -20.38 -48.31 -5.99
CA LEU A 254 -21.61 -48.15 -6.76
C LEU A 254 -21.67 -49.12 -7.94
N SER A 255 -20.54 -49.36 -8.62
CA SER A 255 -20.46 -50.32 -9.74
C SER A 255 -20.76 -51.74 -9.27
N GLU A 256 -20.14 -52.16 -8.15
CA GLU A 256 -20.41 -53.47 -7.55
C GLU A 256 -21.89 -53.65 -7.17
N LEU A 257 -22.50 -52.62 -6.59
CA LEU A 257 -23.91 -52.65 -6.21
C LEU A 257 -24.84 -52.72 -7.43
N ASP A 258 -24.51 -52.03 -8.53
CA ASP A 258 -25.30 -52.12 -9.75
C ASP A 258 -25.18 -53.51 -10.40
N GLU A 259 -23.97 -54.09 -10.46
CA GLU A 259 -23.75 -55.45 -10.93
C GLU A 259 -24.51 -56.49 -10.09
N GLN A 260 -24.47 -56.37 -8.75
CA GLN A 260 -25.23 -57.23 -7.85
C GLN A 260 -26.74 -57.10 -8.05
N LYS A 261 -27.25 -55.88 -8.25
CA LYS A 261 -28.66 -55.63 -8.56
C LYS A 261 -29.06 -56.31 -9.87
N GLN A 262 -28.27 -56.16 -10.93
CA GLN A 262 -28.54 -56.80 -12.22
C GLN A 262 -28.52 -58.33 -12.10
N ALA A 263 -27.53 -58.90 -11.43
CA ALA A 263 -27.43 -60.35 -11.20
C ALA A 263 -28.63 -60.88 -10.40
N PHE A 264 -29.06 -60.16 -9.35
CA PHE A 264 -30.24 -60.51 -8.57
C PHE A 264 -31.52 -60.49 -9.41
N LEU A 265 -31.75 -59.43 -10.20
CA LEU A 265 -32.92 -59.33 -11.07
C LEU A 265 -32.94 -60.44 -12.12
N HIS A 266 -31.78 -60.78 -12.70
CA HIS A 266 -31.65 -61.87 -13.66
C HIS A 266 -31.96 -63.22 -13.02
N HIS A 267 -31.38 -63.50 -11.85
CA HIS A 267 -31.60 -64.75 -11.12
C HIS A 267 -33.07 -64.91 -10.71
N VAL A 268 -33.69 -63.88 -10.13
CA VAL A 268 -35.11 -63.90 -9.76
C VAL A 268 -36.00 -64.12 -10.99
N SER A 269 -35.69 -63.48 -12.12
CA SER A 269 -36.44 -63.70 -13.37
C SER A 269 -36.35 -65.15 -13.86
N HIS A 270 -35.18 -65.78 -13.75
CA HIS A 270 -35.00 -67.19 -14.08
C HIS A 270 -35.76 -68.13 -13.14
N GLU A 271 -35.61 -67.92 -11.82
CA GLU A 271 -36.26 -68.72 -10.80
C GLU A 271 -37.79 -68.60 -10.81
N LEU A 272 -38.34 -67.47 -11.27
CA LEU A 272 -39.78 -67.29 -11.47
C LEU A 272 -40.27 -67.92 -12.78
N LYS A 273 -39.47 -67.92 -13.85
CA LYS A 273 -39.86 -68.45 -15.16
C LYS A 273 -40.10 -69.95 -15.15
N THR A 274 -39.25 -70.71 -14.46
CA THR A 274 -39.35 -72.17 -14.35
C THR A 274 -40.68 -72.64 -13.73
N PRO A 275 -41.08 -72.20 -12.51
CA PRO A 275 -42.36 -72.60 -11.92
C PRO A 275 -43.56 -72.05 -12.71
N LEU A 276 -43.48 -70.84 -13.27
CA LEU A 276 -44.56 -70.32 -14.12
C LEU A 276 -44.78 -71.18 -15.38
N THR A 277 -43.70 -71.65 -15.99
CA THR A 277 -43.78 -72.54 -17.15
C THR A 277 -44.35 -73.90 -16.75
N ALA A 278 -43.92 -74.45 -15.61
CA ALA A 278 -44.47 -75.71 -15.09
C ALA A 278 -45.97 -75.61 -14.74
N ILE A 279 -46.42 -74.51 -14.13
CA ILE A 279 -47.84 -74.25 -13.86
C ILE A 279 -48.61 -74.18 -15.18
N ARG A 280 -48.08 -73.45 -16.16
CA ARG A 280 -48.72 -73.29 -17.47
C ARG A 280 -48.81 -74.61 -18.25
N GLU A 281 -47.76 -75.42 -18.25
CA GLU A 281 -47.78 -76.77 -18.86
C GLU A 281 -48.74 -77.72 -18.12
N GLY A 282 -48.78 -77.66 -16.79
CA GLY A 282 -49.71 -78.44 -15.98
C GLY A 282 -51.18 -78.08 -16.28
N VAL A 283 -51.50 -76.80 -16.44
CA VAL A 283 -52.83 -76.32 -16.84
C VAL A 283 -53.17 -76.79 -18.27
N GLU A 284 -52.21 -76.77 -19.19
CA GLU A 284 -52.43 -77.26 -20.57
C GLU A 284 -52.73 -78.77 -20.58
N LEU A 285 -51.97 -79.58 -19.83
CA LEU A 285 -52.17 -81.03 -19.71
C LEU A 285 -53.52 -81.40 -19.06
N LEU A 286 -53.96 -80.61 -18.07
CA LEU A 286 -55.30 -80.76 -17.47
C LEU A 286 -56.39 -80.50 -18.52
N ARG A 287 -56.24 -79.47 -19.35
CA ARG A 287 -57.22 -79.09 -20.39
C ARG A 287 -57.28 -80.08 -21.55
N GLU A 288 -56.14 -80.67 -21.93
CA GLU A 288 -56.09 -81.74 -22.93
C GLU A 288 -56.65 -83.09 -22.41
N GLU A 289 -57.13 -83.12 -21.16
CA GLU A 289 -57.67 -84.30 -20.46
C GLU A 289 -56.71 -85.49 -20.42
N VAL A 290 -55.41 -85.25 -20.63
CA VAL A 290 -54.35 -86.28 -20.68
C VAL A 290 -54.24 -87.02 -19.34
N VAL A 291 -54.58 -86.35 -18.24
CA VAL A 291 -54.55 -86.87 -16.87
C VAL A 291 -55.93 -87.20 -16.30
N GLY A 292 -57.03 -86.93 -17.04
CA GLY A 292 -58.41 -87.19 -16.62
C GLY A 292 -59.41 -86.14 -17.12
N THR A 293 -60.71 -86.46 -17.11
CA THR A 293 -61.79 -85.55 -17.55
C THR A 293 -62.07 -84.48 -16.52
N LEU A 294 -62.11 -83.20 -16.93
CA LEU A 294 -62.42 -82.07 -16.06
C LEU A 294 -63.94 -81.87 -15.93
N ASN A 295 -64.41 -81.42 -14.76
CA ASN A 295 -65.78 -80.94 -14.61
C ASN A 295 -65.91 -79.48 -15.08
N SER A 296 -67.15 -78.98 -15.24
CA SER A 296 -67.41 -77.64 -15.80
C SER A 296 -66.76 -76.48 -15.03
N GLU A 297 -66.67 -76.56 -13.70
CA GLU A 297 -66.03 -75.53 -12.87
C GLU A 297 -64.50 -75.58 -13.00
N GLN A 298 -63.92 -76.78 -13.14
CA GLN A 298 -62.47 -76.96 -13.31
C GLN A 298 -61.97 -76.48 -14.68
N THR A 299 -62.77 -76.64 -15.74
CA THR A 299 -62.45 -76.13 -17.08
C THR A 299 -62.36 -74.60 -17.09
N GLU A 300 -63.29 -73.92 -16.41
CA GLU A 300 -63.31 -72.45 -16.31
C GLU A 300 -62.04 -71.92 -15.60
N VAL A 301 -61.61 -72.56 -14.52
CA VAL A 301 -60.38 -72.18 -13.80
C VAL A 301 -59.12 -72.42 -14.64
N ALA A 302 -59.07 -73.52 -15.40
CA ALA A 302 -57.95 -73.82 -16.29
C ALA A 302 -57.83 -72.79 -17.44
N ASP A 303 -58.95 -72.33 -17.99
CA ASP A 303 -58.95 -71.30 -19.03
C ASP A 303 -58.51 -69.93 -18.50
N ILE A 304 -58.86 -69.57 -17.25
CA ILE A 304 -58.41 -68.32 -16.61
C ILE A 304 -56.89 -68.29 -16.40
N LEU A 305 -56.27 -69.40 -16.01
CA LEU A 305 -54.82 -69.47 -15.71
C LEU A 305 -53.91 -69.43 -16.94
N ARG A 306 -54.49 -69.43 -18.14
CA ARG A 306 -53.78 -69.39 -19.42
C ARG A 306 -53.52 -67.96 -19.93
N ASP A 307 -54.44 -67.05 -19.65
CA ASP A 307 -54.41 -65.63 -20.08
C ASP A 307 -53.53 -64.77 -19.15
#